data_AF-A0A485KBR3-F1
#
_entry.id   AF-A0A485KBR3-F1
#
_cell.length_a   1.000
_cell.length_b   1.000
_cell.length_c   1.000
_cell.angle_alpha   90.00
_cell.angle_beta   90.00
_cell.angle_gamma   90.00
#
_symmetry.space_group_name_H-M   'P 1'
#
loop_
_entity.id
_entity.type
_entity.pdbx_description
1 polymer ?
#
loop_
_entity_poly.entity_id
_entity_poly.type
_entity_poly.pdbx_seq_one_letter_code
_entity_poly.pdbx_strand_id
1 'polypeptide(L)'
;MPKLFCVVVGDEGSPFPVDVAADETVGDLKKKIKGEIMYDGRADRLELYIALKNGAWLSDEDPDLEGLSQTAEGNAVLPLYIIDERKMKATKKLSKFFSGGNYPAYCNDEKIHVLVVVPEGAVSSTSPTLANDDALLQKMEEAMERQFKKQKKRECIAFSGISSTAKLNKVINGLNVTVVSGKEPDHPKAKQVRAFEWDPSLREDQQIAEYLQYLHGHLNATLQQSGLCLLDATQFPGVLAIQDGRFEFDLNGTADVLVLNDLGEDTGNNVRHLNGLRLVMELKKDLTTDYSMKENQALAELIAANVKAPDQSPVVVLTDLRKQWEFMWLSSDFTIRKCILKKPINAFMFIRQILQSTNFLKMPTPFATSNRFPKKGNINVLFPRGEGTAIGDMIERYQSIKSEIHPLDWSMEREIGKKIVQEMPAYWGMYV
;
A
#
# COMPACT_ATOMS: atom_id res chain seq x y z
N MET A 1 42.98 31.91 -0.04
CA MET A 1 42.49 30.52 -0.01
C MET A 1 41.05 30.58 -0.49
N PRO A 2 40.73 30.10 -1.71
CA PRO A 2 39.33 29.93 -2.09
C PRO A 2 38.66 28.90 -1.17
N LYS A 3 37.41 29.19 -0.78
CA LYS A 3 36.54 28.29 -0.04
C LYS A 3 35.56 27.71 -1.04
N LEU A 4 35.76 26.45 -1.44
CA LEU A 4 34.90 25.80 -2.42
C LEU A 4 33.71 25.16 -1.72
N PHE A 5 32.50 25.44 -2.20
CA PHE A 5 31.31 24.74 -1.74
C PHE A 5 31.09 23.47 -2.58
N CYS A 6 30.99 22.35 -1.88
CA CYS A 6 30.84 21.03 -2.45
C CYS A 6 29.48 20.44 -2.06
N VAL A 7 28.86 19.64 -2.94
CA VAL A 7 27.63 18.89 -2.65
C VAL A 7 27.86 17.42 -2.92
N VAL A 8 27.43 16.55 -2.01
CA VAL A 8 27.43 15.10 -2.23
C VAL A 8 26.16 14.71 -2.99
N VAL A 9 26.34 13.99 -4.10
CA VAL A 9 25.24 13.46 -4.91
C VAL A 9 24.57 12.29 -4.18
N GLY A 10 23.23 12.30 -4.09
CA GLY A 10 22.45 11.25 -3.43
C GLY A 10 22.42 11.34 -1.89
N ASP A 11 22.99 12.40 -1.32
CA ASP A 11 22.84 12.79 0.09
C ASP A 11 21.87 13.99 0.15
N GLU A 12 21.46 14.49 1.33
CA GLU A 12 20.44 15.56 1.53
C GLU A 12 20.75 16.93 0.86
N GLY A 13 21.63 17.00 -0.15
CA GLY A 13 21.83 18.15 -1.05
C GLY A 13 22.54 19.34 -0.41
N SER A 14 22.87 19.26 0.88
CA SER A 14 23.42 20.36 1.65
C SER A 14 24.86 20.69 1.24
N PRO A 15 25.15 21.91 0.73
CA PRO A 15 26.51 22.32 0.38
C PRO A 15 27.38 22.49 1.61
N PHE A 16 28.61 21.98 1.57
CA PHE A 16 29.61 22.15 2.63
C PHE A 16 30.87 22.85 2.10
N PRO A 17 31.48 23.75 2.90
CA PRO A 17 32.67 24.47 2.49
C PRO A 17 33.94 23.64 2.66
N VAL A 18 34.88 23.76 1.72
CA VAL A 18 36.22 23.15 1.80
C VAL A 18 37.27 24.22 1.52
N ASP A 19 38.17 24.43 2.47
CA ASP A 19 39.27 25.39 2.31
C ASP A 19 40.42 24.79 1.49
N VAL A 20 40.74 25.40 0.36
CA VAL A 20 41.82 24.95 -0.53
C VAL A 20 42.79 26.05 -0.92
N ALA A 21 44.04 25.67 -1.14
CA ALA A 21 45.04 26.57 -1.69
C ALA A 21 45.02 26.50 -3.23
N ALA A 22 45.33 27.61 -3.90
CA ALA A 22 45.17 27.73 -5.36
C ALA A 22 46.14 26.83 -6.15
N ASP A 23 47.24 26.40 -5.54
CA ASP A 23 48.28 25.54 -6.10
C ASP A 23 48.06 24.04 -5.81
N GLU A 24 47.09 23.69 -4.96
CA GLU A 24 46.70 22.31 -4.67
C GLU A 24 46.10 21.60 -5.89
N THR A 25 46.16 20.28 -5.88
CA THR A 25 45.59 19.42 -6.93
C THR A 25 44.17 18.99 -6.61
N VAL A 26 43.45 18.49 -7.62
CA VAL A 26 42.16 17.81 -7.42
C VAL A 26 42.31 16.61 -6.47
N GLY A 27 43.46 15.92 -6.50
CA GLY A 27 43.75 14.85 -5.54
C GLY A 27 43.82 15.32 -4.09
N ASP A 28 44.33 16.52 -3.84
CA ASP A 28 44.37 17.12 -2.50
C ASP A 28 42.96 17.56 -2.06
N LEU A 29 42.17 18.13 -2.98
CA LEU A 29 40.76 18.42 -2.75
C LEU A 29 39.97 17.15 -2.38
N LYS A 30 40.18 16.02 -3.08
CA LYS A 30 39.56 14.73 -2.73
C LYS A 30 39.92 14.28 -1.31
N LYS A 31 41.16 14.49 -0.85
CA LYS A 31 41.57 14.14 0.53
C LYS A 31 40.89 15.02 1.57
N LYS A 32 40.72 16.31 1.27
CA LYS A 32 40.01 17.25 2.16
C LYS A 32 38.53 16.93 2.23
N ILE A 33 37.87 16.76 1.09
CA ILE A 33 36.46 16.32 1.01
C ILE A 33 36.26 15.02 1.78
N LYS A 34 37.16 14.03 1.59
CA LYS A 34 37.12 12.78 2.35
C LYS A 34 37.05 13.02 3.87
N GLY A 35 37.86 13.96 4.38
CA GLY A 35 37.85 14.32 5.80
C GLY A 35 36.57 15.02 6.24
N GLU A 36 36.06 15.96 5.41
CA GLU A 36 34.84 16.71 5.71
C GLU A 36 33.59 15.82 5.73
N ILE A 37 33.43 14.94 4.74
CA ILE A 37 32.28 14.02 4.66
C ILE A 37 32.49 12.73 5.46
N MET A 38 33.62 12.60 6.18
CA MET A 38 34.01 11.40 6.93
C MET A 38 33.93 10.11 6.08
N TYR A 39 34.34 10.19 4.82
CA TYR A 39 34.32 9.04 3.92
C TYR A 39 35.42 8.04 4.29
N ASP A 40 35.07 6.79 4.57
CA ASP A 40 36.06 5.76 4.96
C ASP A 40 36.85 5.18 3.79
N GLY A 41 36.32 5.31 2.57
CA GLY A 41 36.98 4.82 1.36
C GLY A 41 38.26 5.59 1.02
N ARG A 42 39.01 5.10 0.03
CA ARG A 42 40.18 5.82 -0.43
C ARG A 42 39.75 7.10 -1.16
N ALA A 43 40.40 8.23 -0.87
CA ALA A 43 40.06 9.52 -1.46
C ALA A 43 40.10 9.50 -3.00
N ASP A 44 40.96 8.69 -3.61
CA ASP A 44 41.04 8.55 -5.08
C ASP A 44 39.78 7.96 -5.72
N ARG A 45 38.95 7.25 -4.93
CA ARG A 45 37.66 6.70 -5.38
C ARG A 45 36.53 7.72 -5.46
N LEU A 46 36.65 8.88 -4.80
CA LEU A 46 35.67 9.95 -4.96
C LEU A 46 35.73 10.49 -6.39
N GLU A 47 34.58 10.70 -7.04
CA GLU A 47 34.55 11.39 -8.31
C GLU A 47 34.08 12.82 -8.11
N LEU A 48 34.78 13.78 -8.72
CA LEU A 48 34.49 15.20 -8.58
C LEU A 48 34.11 15.77 -9.93
N TYR A 49 33.02 16.54 -9.98
CA TYR A 49 32.52 17.19 -11.18
C TYR A 49 32.33 18.68 -10.94
N ILE A 50 32.54 19.52 -11.94
CA ILE A 50 32.30 20.96 -11.84
C ILE A 50 30.79 21.24 -11.87
N ALA A 51 30.29 21.99 -10.90
CA ALA A 51 28.88 22.33 -10.78
C ALA A 51 28.53 23.57 -11.63
N LEU A 52 28.26 23.37 -12.94
CA LEU A 52 27.88 24.44 -13.85
C LEU A 52 26.46 24.28 -14.39
N LYS A 53 25.72 25.39 -14.45
CA LYS A 53 24.46 25.50 -15.20
C LYS A 53 24.57 26.66 -16.17
N ASN A 54 24.32 26.40 -17.45
CA ASN A 54 24.39 27.40 -18.53
C ASN A 54 25.72 28.19 -18.57
N GLY A 55 26.83 27.55 -18.20
CA GLY A 55 28.16 28.18 -18.20
C GLY A 55 28.48 29.04 -16.97
N ALA A 56 27.61 29.08 -15.95
CA ALA A 56 27.84 29.74 -14.67
C ALA A 56 27.84 28.72 -13.51
N TRP A 57 28.43 29.09 -12.36
CA TRP A 57 28.38 28.28 -11.13
C TRP A 57 26.94 28.03 -10.69
N LEU A 58 26.65 26.81 -10.24
CA LEU A 58 25.32 26.42 -9.77
C LEU A 58 24.96 27.23 -8.51
N SER A 59 23.72 27.72 -8.42
CA SER A 59 23.22 28.41 -7.22
C SER A 59 22.77 27.39 -6.18
N ASP A 60 22.93 27.73 -4.90
CA ASP A 60 22.29 27.05 -3.77
C ASP A 60 20.74 27.16 -3.77
N GLU A 61 20.19 28.18 -4.42
CA GLU A 61 18.75 28.34 -4.67
C GLU A 61 18.24 27.63 -5.95
N ASP A 62 19.11 26.90 -6.67
CA ASP A 62 18.71 26.28 -7.94
C ASP A 62 17.84 25.03 -7.69
N PRO A 63 16.67 24.90 -8.35
CA PRO A 63 15.77 23.75 -8.15
C PRO A 63 16.40 22.40 -8.54
N ASP A 64 17.48 22.39 -9.32
CA ASP A 64 18.18 21.16 -9.68
C ASP A 64 18.87 20.51 -8.47
N LEU A 65 19.05 21.21 -7.34
CA LEU A 65 19.66 20.64 -6.14
C LEU A 65 18.84 19.51 -5.51
N GLU A 66 17.51 19.62 -5.53
CA GLU A 66 16.60 18.55 -5.14
C GLU A 66 16.73 17.32 -6.06
N GLY A 67 17.09 17.55 -7.32
CA GLY A 67 17.44 16.46 -8.23
C GLY A 67 18.79 15.84 -7.87
N LEU A 68 19.78 16.63 -7.47
CA LEU A 68 21.11 16.14 -7.14
C LEU A 68 21.17 15.37 -5.80
N SER A 69 20.18 15.54 -4.93
CA SER A 69 20.04 14.79 -3.66
C SER A 69 19.43 13.40 -3.81
N GLN A 70 18.89 13.06 -4.99
CA GLN A 70 18.29 11.74 -5.29
C GLN A 70 19.29 10.85 -6.04
N THR A 71 19.31 9.54 -5.74
CA THR A 71 20.19 8.58 -6.42
C THR A 71 19.72 8.29 -7.87
N ALA A 72 20.56 7.58 -8.64
CA ALA A 72 20.53 7.58 -10.12
C ALA A 72 19.33 6.90 -10.80
N GLU A 73 18.48 6.13 -10.10
CA GLU A 73 17.33 5.46 -10.75
C GLU A 73 16.20 6.44 -11.07
N GLY A 74 15.98 6.70 -12.36
CA GLY A 74 14.91 7.58 -12.86
C GLY A 74 15.18 9.08 -12.73
N ASN A 75 16.37 9.48 -12.26
CA ASN A 75 16.72 10.86 -12.03
C ASN A 75 17.05 11.61 -13.34
N ALA A 76 16.20 12.56 -13.72
CA ALA A 76 16.37 13.36 -14.94
C ALA A 76 17.44 14.46 -14.82
N VAL A 77 17.88 14.79 -13.61
CA VAL A 77 18.80 15.90 -13.32
C VAL A 77 20.26 15.44 -13.32
N LEU A 78 20.57 14.28 -12.73
CA LEU A 78 21.95 13.78 -12.64
C LEU A 78 22.70 13.70 -13.97
N PRO A 79 22.10 13.22 -15.08
CA PRO A 79 22.77 13.17 -16.38
C PRO A 79 23.15 14.53 -16.96
N LEU A 80 22.58 15.65 -16.45
CA LEU A 80 22.92 17.00 -16.89
C LEU A 80 24.22 17.52 -16.27
N TYR A 81 24.60 16.97 -15.11
CA TYR A 81 25.72 17.46 -14.31
C TYR A 81 26.88 16.48 -14.23
N ILE A 82 26.59 15.17 -14.18
CA ILE A 82 27.58 14.10 -14.08
C ILE A 82 27.93 13.62 -15.50
N ILE A 83 28.69 14.45 -16.21
CA ILE A 83 29.18 14.19 -17.57
C ILE A 83 30.71 14.19 -17.61
N ASP A 84 31.30 13.41 -18.52
CA ASP A 84 32.75 13.20 -18.60
C ASP A 84 33.53 14.50 -18.83
N GLU A 85 32.97 15.46 -19.57
CA GLU A 85 33.60 16.77 -19.84
C GLU A 85 33.80 17.59 -18.56
N ARG A 86 32.96 17.37 -17.54
CA ARG A 86 33.00 18.09 -16.27
C ARG A 86 33.79 17.34 -15.19
N LYS A 87 34.24 16.12 -15.48
CA LYS A 87 34.98 15.28 -14.53
C LYS A 87 36.36 15.86 -14.24
N MET A 88 36.64 16.11 -12.96
CA MET A 88 37.89 16.69 -12.50
C MET A 88 38.95 15.58 -12.36
N LYS A 89 40.00 15.65 -13.17
CA LYS A 89 41.13 14.69 -13.11
C LYS A 89 42.04 14.98 -11.92
N ALA A 90 42.33 13.96 -11.11
CA ALA A 90 43.09 14.06 -9.86
C ALA A 90 44.47 14.75 -9.99
N THR A 91 45.14 14.62 -11.14
CA THR A 91 46.47 15.18 -11.40
C THR A 91 46.47 16.66 -11.81
N LYS A 92 45.29 17.28 -12.01
CA LYS A 92 45.19 18.68 -12.41
C LYS A 92 45.21 19.60 -11.19
N LYS A 93 45.81 20.79 -11.34
CA LYS A 93 45.77 21.86 -10.34
C LYS A 93 44.39 22.50 -10.29
N LEU A 94 43.94 22.89 -9.10
CA LEU A 94 42.65 23.58 -8.90
C LEU A 94 42.58 24.89 -9.69
N SER A 95 43.70 25.60 -9.84
CA SER A 95 43.78 26.80 -10.70
C SER A 95 43.29 26.57 -12.14
N LYS A 96 43.38 25.36 -12.71
CA LYS A 96 42.83 25.07 -14.05
C LYS A 96 41.31 25.16 -14.14
N PHE A 97 40.62 25.06 -13.01
CA PHE A 97 39.17 25.08 -12.92
C PHE A 97 38.62 26.42 -12.40
N PHE A 98 39.41 27.13 -11.59
CA PHE A 98 38.92 28.28 -10.83
C PHE A 98 39.61 29.62 -11.15
N SER A 99 40.65 29.66 -12.00
CA SER A 99 41.38 30.92 -12.31
C SER A 99 40.74 31.80 -13.38
N GLY A 100 39.62 31.40 -13.97
CA GLY A 100 39.08 32.00 -15.19
C GLY A 100 39.81 31.50 -16.45
N GLY A 101 39.03 31.11 -17.47
CA GLY A 101 39.52 30.50 -18.70
C GLY A 101 38.40 29.69 -19.37
N ASN A 102 38.57 28.37 -19.46
CA ASN A 102 37.52 27.45 -19.93
C ASN A 102 36.31 27.36 -18.98
N TYR A 103 36.46 27.83 -17.75
CA TYR A 103 35.44 27.87 -16.72
C TYR A 103 35.38 29.29 -16.12
N PRO A 104 34.24 29.68 -15.53
CA PRO A 104 34.13 30.95 -14.81
C PRO A 104 35.24 31.08 -13.76
N ALA A 105 35.72 32.30 -13.54
CA ALA A 105 36.59 32.55 -12.40
C ALA A 105 35.83 32.24 -11.11
N TYR A 106 36.56 31.81 -10.08
CA TYR A 106 36.00 31.68 -8.74
C TYR A 106 35.38 33.01 -8.29
N CYS A 107 34.14 32.96 -7.81
CA CYS A 107 33.51 34.05 -7.08
C CYS A 107 33.11 33.54 -5.69
N ASN A 108 33.18 34.42 -4.69
CA ASN A 108 32.85 34.06 -3.31
C ASN A 108 31.36 34.28 -2.99
N ASP A 109 30.51 34.17 -4.01
CA ASP A 109 29.07 34.34 -3.90
C ASP A 109 28.47 32.94 -3.67
N GLU A 110 27.33 32.86 -2.98
CA GLU A 110 26.58 31.65 -2.57
C GLU A 110 26.33 30.65 -3.73
N LYS A 111 27.40 29.95 -4.13
CA LYS A 111 27.47 29.14 -5.34
C LYS A 111 28.15 27.82 -5.02
N ILE A 112 27.65 26.78 -5.66
CA ILE A 112 28.18 25.43 -5.58
C ILE A 112 29.21 25.28 -6.69
N HIS A 113 30.38 24.76 -6.30
CA HIS A 113 31.55 24.70 -7.17
C HIS A 113 31.80 23.26 -7.64
N VAL A 114 31.58 22.28 -6.76
CA VAL A 114 31.97 20.88 -6.99
C VAL A 114 30.85 19.93 -6.58
N LEU A 115 30.53 18.97 -7.44
CA LEU A 115 29.69 17.82 -7.11
C LEU A 115 30.58 16.63 -6.77
N VAL A 116 30.26 15.93 -5.69
CA VAL A 116 31.00 14.79 -5.15
C VAL A 116 30.15 13.54 -5.31
N VAL A 117 30.62 12.60 -6.12
CA VAL A 117 30.00 11.28 -6.26
C VAL A 117 30.81 10.29 -5.42
N VAL A 118 30.12 9.66 -4.47
CA VAL A 118 30.68 8.61 -3.63
C VAL A 118 30.29 7.25 -4.24
N PRO A 119 31.26 6.36 -4.55
CA PRO A 119 30.92 5.04 -5.09
C PRO A 119 30.13 4.22 -4.07
N GLU A 120 29.03 3.62 -4.52
CA GLU A 120 28.21 2.73 -3.69
C GLU A 120 29.06 1.56 -3.15
N GLY A 121 28.95 1.32 -1.84
CA GLY A 121 29.69 0.28 -1.11
C GLY A 121 30.69 0.77 -0.06
N ALA A 122 30.69 2.05 0.31
CA ALA A 122 31.59 2.58 1.36
C ALA A 122 30.91 3.60 2.30
N VAL A 123 29.80 3.19 2.92
CA VAL A 123 29.19 3.91 4.05
C VAL A 123 29.14 2.98 5.27
N SER A 124 30.22 2.98 6.07
CA SER A 124 30.16 2.50 7.44
C SER A 124 29.72 3.66 8.32
N SER A 125 28.48 3.60 8.83
CA SER A 125 28.01 4.50 9.88
C SER A 125 28.90 4.39 11.11
N THR A 126 29.40 5.51 11.60
CA THR A 126 29.86 5.61 12.98
C THR A 126 28.70 5.40 13.94
N SER A 127 28.94 4.65 15.01
CA SER A 127 28.37 4.91 16.33
C SER A 127 29.21 4.19 17.41
N PRO A 128 29.09 4.60 18.68
CA PRO A 128 30.18 4.53 19.65
C PRO A 128 30.20 3.24 20.47
N THR A 129 31.41 2.75 20.73
CA THR A 129 31.79 1.74 21.74
C THR A 129 31.31 0.31 21.44
N LEU A 130 32.27 -0.54 21.04
CA LEU A 130 32.14 -1.96 20.68
C LEU A 130 31.31 -2.86 21.63
N ALA A 131 31.09 -2.46 22.89
CA ALA A 131 30.24 -3.21 23.83
C ALA A 131 28.74 -2.89 23.70
N ASN A 132 28.39 -1.70 23.22
CA ASN A 132 27.02 -1.30 22.93
C ASN A 132 26.56 -1.82 21.56
N ASP A 133 27.48 -1.99 20.61
CA ASP A 133 27.17 -2.46 19.27
C ASP A 133 26.74 -3.92 19.27
N ASP A 134 27.41 -4.82 20.01
CA ASP A 134 26.95 -6.22 20.16
C ASP A 134 25.59 -6.31 20.86
N ALA A 135 25.33 -5.45 21.85
CA ALA A 135 24.03 -5.39 22.53
C ALA A 135 22.93 -4.79 21.65
N LEU A 136 23.26 -3.82 20.79
CA LEU A 136 22.37 -3.22 19.81
C LEU A 136 22.09 -4.22 18.67
N LEU A 137 23.11 -4.92 18.18
CA LEU A 137 23.04 -6.00 17.20
C LEU A 137 22.18 -7.14 17.73
N GLN A 138 22.40 -7.59 18.96
CA GLN A 138 21.57 -8.61 19.59
C GLN A 138 20.12 -8.12 19.75
N LYS A 139 19.89 -6.85 20.10
CA LYS A 139 18.54 -6.27 20.15
C LYS A 139 17.90 -6.13 18.76
N MET A 140 18.66 -5.82 17.72
CA MET A 140 18.19 -5.72 16.33
C MET A 140 17.92 -7.10 15.74
N GLU A 141 18.78 -8.09 15.97
CA GLU A 141 18.54 -9.48 15.62
C GLU A 141 17.35 -10.04 16.39
N GLU A 142 17.22 -9.77 17.69
CA GLU A 142 16.04 -10.13 18.46
C GLU A 142 14.78 -9.40 17.95
N ALA A 143 14.88 -8.14 17.56
CA ALA A 143 13.75 -7.38 17.01
C ALA A 143 13.34 -7.91 15.64
N MET A 144 14.30 -8.13 14.74
CA MET A 144 14.11 -8.76 13.44
C MET A 144 13.58 -10.16 13.59
N GLU A 145 14.08 -10.96 14.54
CA GLU A 145 13.60 -12.31 14.76
C GLU A 145 12.25 -12.33 15.49
N ARG A 146 11.94 -11.34 16.33
CA ARG A 146 10.57 -11.11 16.86
C ARG A 146 9.61 -10.71 15.74
N GLN A 147 10.02 -9.87 14.79
CA GLN A 147 9.21 -9.45 13.66
C GLN A 147 9.04 -10.57 12.63
N PHE A 148 10.11 -11.32 12.37
CA PHE A 148 10.11 -12.52 11.57
C PHE A 148 9.23 -13.61 12.20
N LYS A 149 9.32 -13.82 13.53
CA LYS A 149 8.41 -14.73 14.26
C LYS A 149 6.97 -14.21 14.27
N LYS A 150 6.73 -12.90 14.31
CA LYS A 150 5.40 -12.29 14.10
C LYS A 150 4.88 -12.53 12.68
N GLN A 151 5.74 -12.51 11.66
CA GLN A 151 5.38 -12.78 10.27
C GLN A 151 5.17 -14.27 9.98
N LYS A 152 6.06 -15.15 10.46
CA LYS A 152 5.92 -16.62 10.40
C LYS A 152 4.74 -17.15 11.22
N LYS A 153 4.09 -16.30 12.01
CA LYS A 153 2.97 -16.63 12.87
C LYS A 153 1.93 -15.52 12.88
N ARG A 154 1.68 -14.89 11.70
CA ARG A 154 0.53 -13.99 11.56
C ARG A 154 -0.69 -14.79 11.97
N GLU A 155 -1.40 -14.28 12.97
CA GLU A 155 -2.64 -14.89 13.40
C GLU A 155 -3.54 -14.99 12.17
N CYS A 156 -4.06 -16.17 11.89
CA CYS A 156 -5.04 -16.34 10.82
C CYS A 156 -6.41 -16.36 11.49
N ILE A 157 -7.16 -15.28 11.32
CA ILE A 157 -8.48 -15.12 11.91
C ILE A 157 -9.52 -15.56 10.88
N ALA A 158 -10.26 -16.62 11.21
CA ALA A 158 -11.44 -16.99 10.43
C ALA A 158 -12.52 -15.90 10.57
N PHE A 159 -13.28 -15.59 9.52
CA PHE A 159 -14.38 -14.62 9.61
C PHE A 159 -15.36 -14.95 10.74
N SER A 160 -15.70 -16.23 10.90
CA SER A 160 -16.54 -16.74 12.00
C SER A 160 -15.94 -16.51 13.40
N GLY A 161 -14.64 -16.25 13.50
CA GLY A 161 -13.92 -15.93 14.74
C GLY A 161 -13.92 -14.45 15.12
N ILE A 162 -14.53 -13.57 14.31
CA ILE A 162 -14.64 -12.12 14.54
C ILE A 162 -15.87 -11.82 15.40
N SER A 163 -15.86 -12.34 16.62
CA SER A 163 -16.99 -12.27 17.54
C SER A 163 -17.08 -10.98 18.36
N SER A 164 -16.03 -10.15 18.36
CA SER A 164 -15.98 -8.93 19.17
C SER A 164 -15.67 -7.69 18.34
N THR A 165 -16.22 -6.54 18.80
CA THR A 165 -15.95 -5.22 18.21
C THR A 165 -14.46 -4.88 18.24
N ALA A 166 -13.71 -5.33 19.24
CA ALA A 166 -12.27 -5.11 19.30
C ALA A 166 -11.52 -5.82 18.16
N LYS A 167 -11.89 -7.07 17.82
CA LYS A 167 -11.34 -7.76 16.66
C LYS A 167 -11.77 -7.08 15.36
N LEU A 168 -13.04 -6.73 15.23
CA LEU A 168 -13.55 -6.02 14.05
C LEU A 168 -12.83 -4.68 13.84
N ASN A 169 -12.61 -3.88 14.88
CA ASN A 169 -11.95 -2.59 14.79
C ASN A 169 -10.54 -2.70 14.19
N LYS A 170 -9.84 -3.80 14.45
CA LYS A 170 -8.57 -4.08 13.78
C LYS A 170 -8.72 -4.39 12.30
N VAL A 171 -9.83 -5.05 11.91
CA VAL A 171 -10.13 -5.39 10.51
C VAL A 171 -10.53 -4.15 9.71
N ILE A 172 -11.43 -3.33 10.25
CA ILE A 172 -11.90 -2.11 9.57
C ILE A 172 -10.93 -0.94 9.73
N ASN A 173 -9.91 -1.06 10.59
CA ASN A 173 -8.76 -0.17 10.76
C ASN A 173 -9.13 1.33 10.77
N GLY A 174 -10.06 1.71 11.64
CA GLY A 174 -10.47 3.11 11.83
C GLY A 174 -11.54 3.63 10.87
N LEU A 175 -12.06 2.80 9.95
CA LEU A 175 -13.22 3.15 9.13
C LEU A 175 -14.49 3.31 10.00
N ASN A 176 -15.24 4.37 9.73
CA ASN A 176 -16.54 4.59 10.36
C ASN A 176 -17.64 3.81 9.64
N VAL A 177 -18.59 3.27 10.41
CA VAL A 177 -19.81 2.64 9.85
C VAL A 177 -20.98 3.61 10.01
N THR A 178 -21.63 3.97 8.90
CA THR A 178 -22.78 4.87 8.87
C THR A 178 -24.00 4.20 8.26
N VAL A 179 -25.14 4.24 8.96
CA VAL A 179 -26.41 3.75 8.43
C VAL A 179 -27.04 4.82 7.52
N VAL A 180 -27.35 4.43 6.30
CA VAL A 180 -28.03 5.25 5.30
C VAL A 180 -29.42 4.67 5.02
N SER A 181 -30.38 5.03 5.86
CA SER A 181 -31.77 4.59 5.73
C SER A 181 -32.60 5.62 4.98
N GLY A 182 -33.43 5.14 4.04
CA GLY A 182 -34.54 5.89 3.44
C GLY A 182 -35.87 5.20 3.71
N LYS A 183 -37.00 5.89 3.51
CA LYS A 183 -38.32 5.27 3.62
C LYS A 183 -38.52 4.30 2.45
N GLU A 184 -38.70 3.02 2.77
CA GLU A 184 -38.98 2.00 1.76
C GLU A 184 -40.34 2.23 1.09
N PRO A 185 -40.42 2.19 -0.25
CA PRO A 185 -41.70 2.31 -0.95
C PRO A 185 -42.57 1.09 -0.66
N ASP A 186 -43.88 1.32 -0.65
CA ASP A 186 -44.88 0.28 -0.68
C ASP A 186 -45.19 -0.12 -2.12
N HIS A 187 -45.34 -1.42 -2.34
CA HIS A 187 -45.72 -1.98 -3.64
C HIS A 187 -47.06 -2.69 -3.52
N PRO A 188 -47.91 -2.64 -4.57
CA PRO A 188 -49.14 -3.42 -4.63
C PRO A 188 -48.86 -4.92 -4.41
N LYS A 189 -49.80 -5.64 -3.78
CA LYS A 189 -49.65 -7.09 -3.47
C LYS A 189 -49.27 -7.93 -4.69
N ALA A 190 -49.80 -7.60 -5.87
CA ALA A 190 -49.50 -8.29 -7.13
C ALA A 190 -48.02 -8.19 -7.59
N LYS A 191 -47.25 -7.26 -7.03
CA LYS A 191 -45.82 -7.07 -7.32
C LYS A 191 -44.91 -7.52 -6.16
N GLN A 192 -45.47 -8.13 -5.12
CA GLN A 192 -44.65 -8.62 -4.01
C GLN A 192 -43.81 -9.81 -4.44
N VAL A 193 -42.59 -9.86 -3.91
CA VAL A 193 -41.74 -11.05 -3.96
C VAL A 193 -42.01 -11.85 -2.69
N ARG A 194 -42.33 -13.14 -2.85
CA ARG A 194 -42.48 -14.06 -1.72
C ARG A 194 -41.13 -14.20 -1.01
N ALA A 195 -41.13 -14.09 0.31
CA ALA A 195 -39.93 -14.31 1.12
C ALA A 195 -39.47 -15.77 1.02
N PHE A 196 -38.17 -16.03 1.16
CA PHE A 196 -37.65 -17.39 1.22
C PHE A 196 -38.15 -18.11 2.49
N GLU A 197 -38.52 -19.37 2.38
CA GLU A 197 -39.03 -20.16 3.50
C GLU A 197 -37.97 -21.15 3.96
N TRP A 198 -37.17 -20.75 4.96
CA TRP A 198 -36.22 -21.65 5.61
C TRP A 198 -36.94 -22.81 6.29
N ASP A 199 -36.51 -24.03 6.00
CA ASP A 199 -36.95 -25.22 6.72
C ASP A 199 -36.38 -25.15 8.16
N PRO A 200 -37.24 -25.11 9.20
CA PRO A 200 -36.80 -25.04 10.58
C PRO A 200 -35.99 -26.28 11.01
N SER A 201 -36.23 -27.44 10.40
CA SER A 201 -35.58 -28.73 10.72
C SER A 201 -34.18 -28.89 10.12
N LEU A 202 -33.86 -28.12 9.08
CA LEU A 202 -32.58 -28.16 8.40
C LEU A 202 -31.65 -27.03 8.85
N ARG A 203 -30.35 -27.29 8.78
CA ARG A 203 -29.32 -26.26 8.94
C ARG A 203 -29.20 -25.40 7.68
N GLU A 204 -28.44 -24.31 7.77
CA GLU A 204 -28.20 -23.38 6.64
C GLU A 204 -27.41 -24.07 5.51
N ASP A 205 -26.36 -24.80 5.86
CA ASP A 205 -25.48 -25.57 4.94
C ASP A 205 -26.20 -26.73 4.23
N GLN A 206 -27.40 -27.08 4.67
CA GLN A 206 -28.23 -28.12 4.07
C GLN A 206 -29.27 -27.58 3.08
N GLN A 207 -29.41 -26.26 2.97
CA GLN A 207 -30.44 -25.59 2.17
C GLN A 207 -29.86 -24.77 1.00
N ILE A 208 -28.62 -25.08 0.62
CA ILE A 208 -27.85 -24.36 -0.39
C ILE A 208 -28.56 -24.37 -1.74
N ALA A 209 -29.00 -25.53 -2.19
CA ALA A 209 -29.68 -25.66 -3.47
C ALA A 209 -30.98 -24.84 -3.52
N GLU A 210 -31.74 -24.82 -2.43
CA GLU A 210 -33.04 -24.16 -2.30
C GLU A 210 -32.89 -22.63 -2.33
N TYR A 211 -31.97 -22.07 -1.53
CA TYR A 211 -31.78 -20.63 -1.53
C TYR A 211 -31.12 -20.14 -2.83
N LEU A 212 -30.23 -20.94 -3.43
CA LEU A 212 -29.63 -20.61 -4.73
C LEU A 212 -30.69 -20.62 -5.82
N GLN A 213 -31.58 -21.61 -5.84
CA GLN A 213 -32.70 -21.66 -6.77
C GLN A 213 -33.61 -20.44 -6.60
N TYR A 214 -33.90 -20.04 -5.37
CA TYR A 214 -34.68 -18.84 -5.07
C TYR A 214 -34.02 -17.56 -5.60
N LEU A 215 -32.72 -17.37 -5.32
CA LEU A 215 -31.96 -16.22 -5.82
C LEU A 215 -31.89 -16.21 -7.35
N HIS A 216 -31.59 -17.35 -7.98
CA HIS A 216 -31.60 -17.49 -9.44
C HIS A 216 -32.97 -17.16 -10.03
N GLY A 217 -34.06 -17.69 -9.46
CA GLY A 217 -35.41 -17.41 -9.94
C GLY A 217 -35.76 -15.92 -9.98
N HIS A 218 -35.15 -15.12 -9.09
CA HIS A 218 -35.38 -13.68 -9.04
C HIS A 218 -34.35 -12.84 -9.82
N LEU A 219 -33.13 -13.33 -10.04
CA LEU A 219 -32.02 -12.57 -10.60
C LEU A 219 -31.60 -13.02 -12.00
N ASN A 220 -31.97 -14.21 -12.47
CA ASN A 220 -31.42 -14.82 -13.69
C ASN A 220 -31.47 -13.92 -14.93
N ALA A 221 -32.62 -13.28 -15.19
CA ALA A 221 -32.75 -12.37 -16.33
C ALA A 221 -31.75 -11.20 -16.25
N THR A 222 -31.54 -10.63 -15.06
CA THR A 222 -30.59 -9.55 -14.84
C THR A 222 -29.14 -10.05 -14.93
N LEU A 223 -28.86 -11.23 -14.40
CA LEU A 223 -27.54 -11.86 -14.47
C LEU A 223 -27.12 -12.08 -15.93
N GLN A 224 -27.98 -12.71 -16.74
CA GLN A 224 -27.74 -12.95 -18.16
C GLN A 224 -27.55 -11.65 -18.95
N GLN A 225 -28.39 -10.64 -18.72
CA GLN A 225 -28.29 -9.34 -19.39
C GLN A 225 -26.99 -8.61 -19.04
N SER A 226 -26.47 -8.78 -17.81
CA SER A 226 -25.25 -8.15 -17.35
C SER A 226 -23.97 -8.98 -17.61
N GLY A 227 -24.08 -10.18 -18.19
CA GLY A 227 -22.94 -11.10 -18.35
C GLY A 227 -22.36 -11.58 -17.01
N LEU A 228 -23.22 -11.78 -16.02
CA LEU A 228 -22.86 -12.19 -14.67
C LEU A 228 -23.40 -13.58 -14.36
N CYS A 229 -22.73 -14.29 -13.44
CA CYS A 229 -23.20 -15.54 -12.87
C CYS A 229 -23.39 -15.40 -11.35
N LEU A 230 -24.21 -16.30 -10.79
CA LEU A 230 -24.38 -16.47 -9.35
C LEU A 230 -23.76 -17.83 -8.98
N LEU A 231 -22.85 -17.82 -8.02
CA LEU A 231 -22.09 -19.01 -7.61
C LEU A 231 -22.32 -19.35 -6.14
N ASP A 232 -22.39 -20.66 -5.89
CA ASP A 232 -22.22 -21.24 -4.56
C ASP A 232 -20.77 -21.03 -4.11
N ALA A 233 -20.56 -20.08 -3.20
CA ALA A 233 -19.22 -19.74 -2.74
C ALA A 233 -18.70 -20.71 -1.68
N THR A 234 -19.58 -21.54 -1.11
CA THR A 234 -19.21 -22.58 -0.13
C THR A 234 -18.35 -23.68 -0.76
N GLN A 235 -18.46 -23.88 -2.08
CA GLN A 235 -17.62 -24.80 -2.86
C GLN A 235 -16.17 -24.31 -3.01
N PHE A 236 -15.88 -23.07 -2.63
CA PHE A 236 -14.56 -22.46 -2.73
C PHE A 236 -14.08 -21.96 -1.37
N PRO A 237 -13.68 -22.87 -0.45
CA PRO A 237 -13.16 -22.49 0.85
C PRO A 237 -12.01 -21.50 0.74
N GLY A 238 -12.06 -20.41 1.50
CA GLY A 238 -11.00 -19.40 1.49
C GLY A 238 -11.01 -18.49 0.25
N VAL A 239 -12.07 -18.49 -0.58
CA VAL A 239 -12.14 -17.61 -1.76
C VAL A 239 -11.99 -16.12 -1.40
N LEU A 240 -12.36 -15.73 -0.18
CA LEU A 240 -12.16 -14.38 0.36
C LEU A 240 -10.96 -14.28 1.32
N ALA A 241 -10.15 -15.33 1.47
CA ALA A 241 -8.95 -15.24 2.31
C ALA A 241 -7.99 -14.16 1.80
N ILE A 242 -7.45 -13.36 2.72
CA ILE A 242 -6.45 -12.32 2.40
C ILE A 242 -5.21 -12.50 3.28
N GLN A 243 -4.06 -12.45 2.61
CA GLN A 243 -2.74 -12.33 3.22
C GLN A 243 -2.17 -11.01 2.72
N ASP A 244 -2.48 -9.94 3.43
CA ASP A 244 -2.12 -8.59 3.00
C ASP A 244 -1.39 -7.87 4.13
N GLY A 245 -0.18 -7.37 3.84
CA GLY A 245 0.71 -6.76 4.82
C GLY A 245 0.16 -5.50 5.48
N ARG A 246 -0.93 -4.92 4.95
CA ARG A 246 -1.62 -3.76 5.52
C ARG A 246 -2.41 -4.09 6.78
N PHE A 247 -2.70 -5.36 7.04
CA PHE A 247 -3.41 -5.82 8.24
C PHE A 247 -2.42 -6.42 9.26
N GLU A 248 -2.78 -6.53 10.54
CA GLU A 248 -1.91 -7.19 11.53
C GLU A 248 -1.95 -8.73 11.42
N PHE A 249 -3.03 -9.27 10.85
CA PHE A 249 -3.35 -10.70 10.77
C PHE A 249 -3.81 -11.05 9.35
N ASP A 250 -3.75 -12.35 9.06
CA ASP A 250 -4.41 -12.90 7.87
C ASP A 250 -5.89 -13.09 8.17
N LEU A 251 -6.74 -12.87 7.17
CA LEU A 251 -8.14 -13.26 7.24
C LEU A 251 -8.36 -14.49 6.40
N ASN A 252 -9.15 -15.42 6.92
CA ASN A 252 -9.58 -16.58 6.17
C ASN A 252 -11.10 -16.71 6.21
N GLY A 253 -11.69 -17.07 5.09
CA GLY A 253 -13.10 -17.35 5.01
C GLY A 253 -13.62 -17.31 3.59
N THR A 254 -14.90 -17.60 3.50
CA THR A 254 -15.70 -17.55 2.28
C THR A 254 -16.94 -16.72 2.55
N ALA A 255 -17.86 -16.68 1.61
CA ALA A 255 -19.24 -16.24 1.80
C ALA A 255 -20.17 -17.39 1.37
N ASP A 256 -21.48 -17.20 1.45
CA ASP A 256 -22.44 -18.18 0.94
C ASP A 256 -22.64 -18.06 -0.58
N VAL A 257 -22.72 -16.82 -1.10
CA VAL A 257 -22.99 -16.57 -2.53
C VAL A 257 -22.11 -15.45 -3.07
N LEU A 258 -21.60 -15.64 -4.30
CA LEU A 258 -20.93 -14.60 -5.07
C LEU A 258 -21.70 -14.29 -6.34
N VAL A 259 -21.70 -13.01 -6.74
CA VAL A 259 -22.13 -12.57 -8.08
C VAL A 259 -20.98 -11.86 -8.77
N LEU A 260 -20.48 -12.45 -9.86
CA LEU A 260 -19.30 -11.99 -10.60
C LEU A 260 -19.46 -12.25 -12.11
N ASN A 261 -18.46 -11.92 -12.92
CA ASN A 261 -18.54 -12.14 -14.37
C ASN A 261 -18.75 -13.62 -14.69
N ASP A 262 -19.63 -13.89 -15.65
CA ASP A 262 -19.78 -15.22 -16.21
C ASP A 262 -18.64 -15.46 -17.22
N LEU A 263 -17.76 -16.40 -16.90
CA LEU A 263 -16.66 -16.84 -17.77
C LEU A 263 -16.99 -18.18 -18.45
N GLY A 264 -18.25 -18.61 -18.42
CA GLY A 264 -18.67 -19.91 -18.90
C GLY A 264 -18.00 -21.04 -18.14
N GLU A 265 -17.47 -22.03 -18.86
CA GLU A 265 -16.80 -23.21 -18.31
C GLU A 265 -15.57 -22.86 -17.45
N ASP A 266 -14.93 -21.70 -17.71
CA ASP A 266 -13.74 -21.26 -16.98
C ASP A 266 -14.03 -20.61 -15.63
N THR A 267 -15.29 -20.37 -15.29
CA THR A 267 -15.68 -19.65 -14.07
C THR A 267 -15.15 -20.32 -12.82
N GLY A 268 -15.30 -21.65 -12.69
CA GLY A 268 -14.87 -22.40 -11.52
C GLY A 268 -13.35 -22.34 -11.29
N ASN A 269 -12.56 -22.39 -12.37
CA ASN A 269 -11.10 -22.34 -12.30
C ASN A 269 -10.57 -20.95 -11.93
N ASN A 270 -11.37 -19.90 -12.19
CA ASN A 270 -10.95 -18.51 -12.06
C ASN A 270 -11.62 -17.76 -10.90
N VAL A 271 -12.51 -18.40 -10.14
CA VAL A 271 -13.26 -17.77 -9.04
C VAL A 271 -12.35 -17.12 -7.99
N ARG A 272 -11.16 -17.66 -7.75
CA ARG A 272 -10.16 -17.11 -6.82
C ARG A 272 -9.71 -15.68 -7.17
N HIS A 273 -9.87 -15.28 -8.43
CA HIS A 273 -9.51 -13.95 -8.94
C HIS A 273 -10.67 -12.95 -8.82
N LEU A 274 -11.89 -13.42 -8.51
CA LEU A 274 -13.08 -12.59 -8.28
C LEU A 274 -13.34 -11.57 -9.41
N ASN A 275 -13.10 -12.00 -10.65
CA ASN A 275 -13.20 -11.16 -11.84
C ASN A 275 -14.60 -10.55 -11.97
N GLY A 276 -14.68 -9.22 -11.94
CA GLY A 276 -15.95 -8.50 -12.07
C GLY A 276 -16.91 -8.69 -10.89
N LEU A 277 -16.41 -9.05 -9.70
CA LEU A 277 -17.22 -9.21 -8.49
C LEU A 277 -18.14 -7.98 -8.26
N ARG A 278 -19.44 -8.24 -8.11
CA ARG A 278 -20.47 -7.22 -7.85
C ARG A 278 -21.04 -7.35 -6.44
N LEU A 279 -21.32 -8.59 -6.04
CA LEU A 279 -22.04 -8.90 -4.82
C LEU A 279 -21.37 -10.07 -4.09
N VAL A 280 -21.27 -9.95 -2.78
CA VAL A 280 -20.99 -11.03 -1.84
C VAL A 280 -22.20 -11.12 -0.94
N MET A 281 -22.77 -12.30 -0.74
CA MET A 281 -23.93 -12.48 0.13
C MET A 281 -23.60 -13.46 1.24
N GLU A 282 -23.90 -13.02 2.47
CA GLU A 282 -23.85 -13.82 3.69
C GLU A 282 -25.29 -14.09 4.14
N LEU A 283 -25.65 -15.36 4.16
CA LEU A 283 -27.00 -15.85 4.40
C LEU A 283 -27.09 -16.38 5.82
N LYS A 284 -28.13 -15.95 6.54
CA LYS A 284 -28.41 -16.42 7.89
C LYS A 284 -29.89 -16.67 8.07
N LYS A 285 -30.29 -17.89 8.39
CA LYS A 285 -31.66 -18.29 8.68
C LYS A 285 -32.27 -17.45 9.80
N ASP A 286 -31.46 -17.07 10.78
CA ASP A 286 -31.82 -16.16 11.85
C ASP A 286 -30.80 -15.02 12.01
N LEU A 287 -31.26 -13.78 11.89
CA LEU A 287 -30.47 -12.57 12.15
C LEU A 287 -30.83 -11.90 13.49
N THR A 288 -31.72 -12.49 14.29
CA THR A 288 -32.12 -11.91 15.58
C THR A 288 -31.15 -12.29 16.70
N THR A 289 -30.72 -13.54 16.74
CA THR A 289 -29.68 -14.03 17.67
C THR A 289 -28.30 -13.66 17.15
N ASP A 290 -27.36 -13.29 18.04
CA ASP A 290 -25.95 -12.99 17.71
C ASP A 290 -25.74 -12.03 16.53
N TYR A 291 -26.66 -11.08 16.36
CA TYR A 291 -26.66 -10.14 15.25
C TYR A 291 -25.31 -9.43 15.08
N SER A 292 -24.74 -8.93 16.19
CA SER A 292 -23.44 -8.23 16.14
C SER A 292 -22.32 -9.11 15.61
N MET A 293 -22.29 -10.40 15.96
CA MET A 293 -21.29 -11.32 15.43
C MET A 293 -21.45 -11.51 13.91
N LYS A 294 -22.69 -11.69 13.45
CA LYS A 294 -23.01 -11.87 12.02
C LYS A 294 -22.73 -10.59 11.21
N GLU A 295 -23.00 -9.43 11.79
CA GLU A 295 -22.64 -8.13 11.20
C GLU A 295 -21.12 -7.96 11.12
N ASN A 296 -20.38 -8.28 12.19
CA ASN A 296 -18.92 -8.21 12.17
C ASN A 296 -18.31 -9.11 11.10
N GLN A 297 -18.87 -10.31 10.90
CA GLN A 297 -18.46 -11.23 9.86
C GLN A 297 -18.66 -10.62 8.46
N ALA A 298 -19.86 -10.11 8.17
CA ALA A 298 -20.17 -9.47 6.90
C ALA A 298 -19.30 -8.23 6.63
N LEU A 299 -18.97 -7.46 7.67
CA LEU A 299 -18.04 -6.32 7.56
C LEU A 299 -16.61 -6.80 7.24
N ALA A 300 -16.15 -7.90 7.81
CA ALA A 300 -14.84 -8.47 7.46
C ALA A 300 -14.81 -9.01 6.02
N GLU A 301 -15.89 -9.66 5.57
CA GLU A 301 -16.06 -10.06 4.17
C GLU A 301 -16.04 -8.84 3.23
N LEU A 302 -16.62 -7.71 3.64
CA LEU A 302 -16.57 -6.46 2.85
C LEU A 302 -15.13 -5.98 2.67
N ILE A 303 -14.34 -5.98 3.74
CA ILE A 303 -12.93 -5.59 3.69
C ILE A 303 -12.16 -6.56 2.79
N ALA A 304 -12.32 -7.87 2.99
CA ALA A 304 -11.65 -8.88 2.19
C ALA A 304 -12.01 -8.80 0.70
N ALA A 305 -13.29 -8.64 0.37
CA ALA A 305 -13.77 -8.52 -1.00
C ALA A 305 -13.22 -7.25 -1.67
N ASN A 306 -13.16 -6.13 -0.96
CA ASN A 306 -12.54 -4.90 -1.50
C ASN A 306 -11.02 -5.06 -1.68
N VAL A 307 -10.33 -5.81 -0.81
CA VAL A 307 -8.89 -6.07 -0.96
C VAL A 307 -8.60 -6.92 -2.20
N LYS A 308 -9.44 -7.94 -2.45
CA LYS A 308 -9.24 -8.86 -3.60
C LYS A 308 -9.77 -8.30 -4.91
N ALA A 309 -10.79 -7.45 -4.89
CA ALA A 309 -11.39 -6.82 -6.07
C ALA A 309 -11.46 -5.28 -5.94
N PRO A 310 -10.32 -4.59 -5.79
CA PRO A 310 -10.26 -3.17 -5.43
C PRO A 310 -10.91 -2.24 -6.46
N ASP A 311 -10.85 -2.61 -7.74
CA ASP A 311 -11.42 -1.82 -8.83
C ASP A 311 -12.92 -2.06 -9.05
N GLN A 312 -13.48 -3.06 -8.37
CA GLN A 312 -14.88 -3.46 -8.53
C GLN A 312 -15.77 -2.87 -7.43
N SER A 313 -15.18 -2.50 -6.28
CA SER A 313 -15.88 -2.01 -5.08
C SER A 313 -17.15 -2.82 -4.78
N PRO A 314 -17.01 -4.11 -4.41
CA PRO A 314 -18.15 -5.00 -4.24
C PRO A 314 -19.07 -4.55 -3.10
N VAL A 315 -20.35 -4.93 -3.21
CA VAL A 315 -21.34 -4.74 -2.14
C VAL A 315 -21.49 -6.07 -1.40
N VAL A 316 -21.49 -6.02 -0.06
CA VAL A 316 -21.83 -7.18 0.77
C VAL A 316 -23.30 -7.11 1.17
N VAL A 317 -24.00 -8.24 1.16
CA VAL A 317 -25.39 -8.36 1.61
C VAL A 317 -25.49 -9.39 2.72
N LEU A 318 -25.76 -8.94 3.94
CA LEU A 318 -26.15 -9.82 5.05
C LEU A 318 -27.68 -9.96 5.06
N THR A 319 -28.20 -11.17 4.91
CA THR A 319 -29.66 -11.34 4.79
C THR A 319 -30.20 -12.69 5.29
N ASP A 320 -31.45 -12.66 5.77
CA ASP A 320 -32.24 -13.86 6.03
C ASP A 320 -33.14 -14.25 4.85
N LEU A 321 -33.01 -13.56 3.72
CA LEU A 321 -33.87 -13.69 2.51
C LEU A 321 -35.36 -13.44 2.76
N ARG A 322 -35.72 -12.89 3.93
CA ARG A 322 -37.09 -12.66 4.36
C ARG A 322 -37.31 -11.19 4.71
N LYS A 323 -36.95 -10.80 5.92
CA LYS A 323 -37.34 -9.52 6.54
C LYS A 323 -36.17 -8.58 6.77
N GLN A 324 -34.94 -9.03 6.50
CA GLN A 324 -33.75 -8.25 6.78
C GLN A 324 -32.73 -8.44 5.66
N TRP A 325 -32.42 -7.34 4.97
CA TRP A 325 -31.46 -7.26 3.89
C TRP A 325 -30.56 -6.07 4.15
N GLU A 326 -29.32 -6.34 4.54
CA GLU A 326 -28.34 -5.31 4.90
C GLU A 326 -27.26 -5.21 3.83
N PHE A 327 -27.32 -4.12 3.08
CA PHE A 327 -26.37 -3.81 2.03
C PHE A 327 -25.25 -2.96 2.62
N MET A 328 -24.01 -3.43 2.50
CA MET A 328 -22.82 -2.77 3.01
C MET A 328 -21.85 -2.47 1.87
N TRP A 329 -21.32 -1.25 1.82
CA TRP A 329 -20.32 -0.88 0.82
C TRP A 329 -19.36 0.17 1.36
N LEU A 330 -18.15 0.18 0.80
CA LEU A 330 -17.15 1.20 1.06
C LEU A 330 -17.42 2.44 0.21
N SER A 331 -17.40 3.63 0.82
CA SER A 331 -17.56 4.91 0.14
C SER A 331 -16.22 5.64 -0.02
N SER A 332 -16.13 6.53 -1.01
CA SER A 332 -14.93 7.28 -1.37
C SER A 332 -14.48 8.27 -0.29
N ASP A 333 -15.37 8.59 0.65
CA ASP A 333 -15.12 9.38 1.86
C ASP A 333 -14.72 8.52 3.06
N PHE A 334 -14.17 7.33 2.80
CA PHE A 334 -13.57 6.49 3.83
C PHE A 334 -14.55 6.04 4.91
N THR A 335 -15.81 5.84 4.50
CA THR A 335 -16.90 5.40 5.38
C THR A 335 -17.53 4.13 4.83
N ILE A 336 -17.74 3.13 5.69
CA ILE A 336 -18.59 1.99 5.38
C ILE A 336 -20.04 2.44 5.53
N ARG A 337 -20.83 2.29 4.48
CA ARG A 337 -22.25 2.65 4.49
C ARG A 337 -23.10 1.39 4.54
N LYS A 338 -24.15 1.43 5.36
CA LYS A 338 -25.11 0.33 5.54
C LYS A 338 -26.51 0.77 5.20
N CYS A 339 -27.18 0.09 4.28
CA CYS A 339 -28.61 0.28 3.98
C CYS A 339 -29.39 -0.97 4.39
N ILE A 340 -30.49 -0.80 5.13
CA ILE A 340 -31.34 -1.91 5.59
C ILE A 340 -32.67 -1.83 4.86
N LEU A 341 -33.04 -2.92 4.18
CA LEU A 341 -34.34 -3.11 3.54
C LEU A 341 -35.05 -4.30 4.19
N LYS A 342 -36.36 -4.16 4.42
CA LYS A 342 -37.21 -5.16 5.06
C LYS A 342 -38.13 -5.88 4.10
N LYS A 343 -38.32 -5.35 2.89
CA LYS A 343 -39.21 -5.93 1.87
C LYS A 343 -38.37 -6.61 0.78
N PRO A 344 -38.56 -7.92 0.51
CA PRO A 344 -37.83 -8.63 -0.55
C PRO A 344 -37.92 -7.95 -1.93
N ILE A 345 -39.08 -7.40 -2.29
CA ILE A 345 -39.24 -6.68 -3.57
C ILE A 345 -38.26 -5.50 -3.69
N ASN A 346 -38.09 -4.72 -2.63
CA ASN A 346 -37.17 -3.58 -2.62
C ASN A 346 -35.72 -4.04 -2.64
N ALA A 347 -35.39 -5.09 -1.90
CA ALA A 347 -34.06 -5.68 -1.88
C ALA A 347 -33.66 -6.19 -3.28
N PHE A 348 -34.52 -6.98 -3.94
CA PHE A 348 -34.24 -7.44 -5.30
C PHE A 348 -34.20 -6.31 -6.32
N MET A 349 -35.05 -5.30 -6.21
CA MET A 349 -34.96 -4.11 -7.06
C MET A 349 -33.59 -3.42 -6.90
N PHE A 350 -33.11 -3.30 -5.66
CA PHE A 350 -31.83 -2.67 -5.38
C PHE A 350 -30.65 -3.52 -5.87
N ILE A 351 -30.68 -4.84 -5.68
CA ILE A 351 -29.70 -5.78 -6.25
C ILE A 351 -29.63 -5.60 -7.77
N ARG A 352 -30.78 -5.60 -8.47
CA ARG A 352 -30.79 -5.42 -9.93
C ARG A 352 -30.13 -4.12 -10.37
N GLN A 353 -30.39 -3.01 -9.67
CA GLN A 353 -29.73 -1.73 -9.96
C GLN A 353 -28.20 -1.80 -9.75
N ILE A 354 -27.73 -2.51 -8.73
CA ILE A 354 -26.30 -2.73 -8.49
C ILE A 354 -25.69 -3.55 -9.65
N LEU A 355 -26.36 -4.63 -10.07
CA LEU A 355 -25.87 -5.54 -11.11
C LEU A 355 -25.91 -4.95 -12.52
N GLN A 356 -26.79 -3.97 -12.77
CA GLN A 356 -26.94 -3.31 -14.08
C GLN A 356 -26.12 -2.02 -14.21
N SER A 357 -25.49 -1.55 -13.12
CA SER A 357 -24.73 -0.31 -13.17
C SER A 357 -23.46 -0.47 -14.02
N THR A 358 -23.35 0.33 -15.09
CA THR A 358 -22.14 0.42 -15.92
C THR A 358 -21.06 1.30 -15.28
N ASN A 359 -21.43 2.12 -14.29
CA ASN A 359 -20.50 2.90 -13.49
C ASN A 359 -20.37 2.24 -12.12
N PHE A 360 -19.41 1.32 -12.00
CA PHE A 360 -19.20 0.51 -10.79
C PHE A 360 -18.91 1.34 -9.54
N LEU A 361 -18.39 2.56 -9.73
CA LEU A 361 -18.11 3.52 -8.67
C LEU A 361 -19.36 4.31 -8.23
N LYS A 362 -20.49 4.22 -8.91
CA LYS A 362 -21.71 4.94 -8.53
C LYS A 362 -22.68 3.98 -7.86
N MET A 363 -22.96 4.22 -6.58
CA MET A 363 -24.03 3.51 -5.89
C MET A 363 -25.40 4.01 -6.33
N PRO A 364 -26.33 3.11 -6.70
CA PRO A 364 -27.73 3.47 -6.86
C PRO A 364 -28.28 4.00 -5.54
N THR A 365 -29.18 4.97 -5.61
CA THR A 365 -29.88 5.46 -4.42
C THR A 365 -31.00 4.49 -4.08
N PRO A 366 -31.06 3.90 -2.86
CA PRO A 366 -32.04 2.89 -2.54
C PRO A 366 -33.45 3.42 -2.79
N PHE A 367 -33.94 4.44 -2.08
CA PHE A 367 -35.31 4.97 -2.28
C PHE A 367 -35.55 6.40 -1.73
N ALA A 368 -34.61 7.36 -1.84
CA ALA A 368 -34.85 8.74 -1.40
C ALA A 368 -34.29 9.84 -2.34
N THR A 369 -35.10 10.88 -2.48
CA THR A 369 -34.95 12.09 -3.29
C THR A 369 -33.97 13.08 -2.67
N SER A 370 -32.73 13.17 -3.18
CA SER A 370 -31.82 14.34 -3.20
C SER A 370 -30.37 14.06 -2.81
N ASN A 371 -30.07 12.99 -2.06
CA ASN A 371 -28.70 12.72 -1.66
C ASN A 371 -28.00 11.84 -2.70
N ARG A 372 -27.13 12.45 -3.51
CA ARG A 372 -26.11 11.69 -4.24
C ARG A 372 -25.24 10.98 -3.21
N PHE A 373 -25.26 9.65 -3.19
CA PHE A 373 -24.27 8.90 -2.44
C PHE A 373 -22.88 9.28 -2.95
N PRO A 374 -21.86 9.34 -2.06
CA PRO A 374 -20.49 9.36 -2.50
C PRO A 374 -20.23 8.19 -3.45
N LYS A 375 -19.21 8.35 -4.32
CA LYS A 375 -18.76 7.22 -5.13
C LYS A 375 -18.33 6.09 -4.20
N LYS A 376 -18.32 4.85 -4.69
CA LYS A 376 -17.70 3.76 -3.97
C LYS A 376 -16.21 4.03 -3.81
N GLY A 377 -15.67 3.63 -2.67
CA GLY A 377 -14.26 3.79 -2.33
C GLY A 377 -13.40 2.64 -2.88
N ASN A 378 -12.11 2.90 -3.02
CA ASN A 378 -11.11 1.89 -3.32
C ASN A 378 -10.24 1.67 -2.07
N ILE A 379 -10.16 0.44 -1.61
CA ILE A 379 -9.44 0.11 -0.38
C ILE A 379 -7.92 0.26 -0.49
N ASN A 380 -7.38 0.24 -1.72
CA ASN A 380 -5.96 0.50 -1.97
C ASN A 380 -5.61 1.98 -1.88
N VAL A 381 -6.58 2.89 -2.02
CA VAL A 381 -6.37 4.32 -1.73
C VAL A 381 -6.43 4.58 -0.23
N LEU A 382 -7.30 3.84 0.46
CA LEU A 382 -7.47 3.89 1.92
C LEU A 382 -6.29 3.36 2.70
N PHE A 383 -5.77 2.22 2.23
CA PHE A 383 -4.60 1.56 2.78
C PHE A 383 -3.63 1.40 1.61
N PRO A 384 -2.81 2.43 1.29
CA PRO A 384 -1.81 2.30 0.25
C PRO A 384 -0.91 1.12 0.59
N ARG A 385 -0.64 0.27 -0.41
CA ARG A 385 0.46 -0.68 -0.28
C ARG A 385 1.72 0.17 -0.17
N GLY A 386 2.46 0.04 0.92
CA GLY A 386 3.76 0.73 1.03
C GLY A 386 4.59 0.38 -0.22
N GLU A 387 5.15 1.38 -0.89
CA GLU A 387 5.92 1.21 -2.14
C GLU A 387 7.27 0.50 -1.92
N GLY A 388 7.57 0.04 -0.71
CA GLY A 388 8.72 -0.81 -0.45
C GLY A 388 8.33 -2.28 -0.50
N THR A 389 9.24 -3.15 -0.91
CA THR A 389 9.20 -4.57 -0.55
C THR A 389 8.71 -4.69 0.88
N ALA A 390 7.62 -5.45 1.10
CA ALA A 390 7.06 -5.59 2.43
C ALA A 390 8.21 -6.00 3.36
N ILE A 391 8.29 -5.44 4.56
CA ILE A 391 9.38 -5.74 5.51
C ILE A 391 9.58 -7.26 5.62
N GLY A 392 8.52 -8.06 5.45
CA GLY A 392 8.59 -9.51 5.40
C GLY A 392 9.33 -10.10 4.21
N ASP A 393 9.13 -9.56 3.01
CA ASP A 393 9.87 -9.99 1.82
C ASP A 393 11.37 -9.69 1.99
N MET A 394 11.71 -8.54 2.60
CA MET A 394 13.10 -8.17 2.89
C MET A 394 13.73 -9.11 3.93
N ILE A 395 13.00 -9.43 5.00
CA ILE A 395 13.47 -10.35 6.05
C ILE A 395 13.58 -11.78 5.51
N GLU A 396 12.64 -12.26 4.70
CA GLU A 396 12.72 -13.60 4.08
C GLU A 396 13.91 -13.71 3.14
N ARG A 397 14.14 -12.69 2.32
CA ARG A 397 15.33 -12.61 1.46
C ARG A 397 16.59 -12.64 2.30
N TYR A 398 16.66 -11.83 3.36
CA TYR A 398 17.78 -11.84 4.31
C TYR A 398 18.04 -13.23 4.89
N GLN A 399 17.03 -13.92 5.40
CA GLN A 399 17.20 -15.26 5.96
C GLN A 399 17.65 -16.29 4.92
N SER A 400 17.22 -16.16 3.66
CA SER A 400 17.61 -17.08 2.57
C SER A 400 19.09 -16.97 2.18
N ILE A 401 19.70 -15.79 2.37
CA ILE A 401 21.11 -15.55 2.02
C ILE A 401 21.99 -15.25 3.24
N LYS A 402 21.47 -15.26 4.47
CA LYS A 402 22.23 -14.93 5.69
C LYS A 402 23.50 -15.75 5.87
N SER A 403 23.52 -17.02 5.45
CA SER A 403 24.72 -17.87 5.48
C SER A 403 25.75 -17.55 4.38
N GLU A 404 25.33 -16.81 3.36
CA GLU A 404 26.13 -16.44 2.18
C GLU A 404 26.57 -14.97 2.22
N ILE A 405 25.91 -14.14 3.04
CA ILE A 405 26.28 -12.75 3.28
C ILE A 405 27.55 -12.67 4.14
N HIS A 406 28.48 -11.80 3.76
CA HIS A 406 29.69 -11.56 4.53
C HIS A 406 29.33 -10.94 5.90
N PRO A 407 29.94 -11.37 7.03
CA PRO A 407 29.63 -10.86 8.38
C PRO A 407 29.86 -9.36 8.63
N LEU A 408 30.23 -8.60 7.60
CA LEU A 408 30.47 -7.14 7.65
C LEU A 408 29.61 -6.39 6.63
N ASP A 409 28.76 -7.09 5.87
CA ASP A 409 27.81 -6.50 4.93
C ASP A 409 26.45 -6.37 5.61
N TRP A 410 26.22 -5.17 6.16
CA TRP A 410 25.04 -4.83 6.97
C TRP A 410 23.99 -4.07 6.15
N SER A 411 24.14 -4.02 4.83
CA SER A 411 23.31 -3.18 3.96
C SER A 411 21.84 -3.56 4.07
N MET A 412 21.55 -4.86 3.98
CA MET A 412 20.19 -5.39 4.07
C MET A 412 19.60 -5.27 5.48
N GLU A 413 20.36 -5.55 6.56
CA GLU A 413 19.88 -5.37 7.93
C GLU A 413 19.58 -3.92 8.27
N ARG A 414 20.39 -2.98 7.78
CA ARG A 414 20.15 -1.53 7.95
C ARG A 414 18.93 -1.06 7.17
N GLU A 415 18.73 -1.57 5.96
CA GLU A 415 17.57 -1.24 5.14
C GLU A 415 16.27 -1.77 5.77
N ILE A 416 16.29 -3.02 6.24
CA ILE A 416 15.19 -3.62 7.02
C ILE A 416 14.94 -2.78 8.28
N GLY A 417 15.98 -2.45 9.05
CA GLY A 417 15.89 -1.63 10.25
C GLY A 417 15.30 -0.24 10.00
N LYS A 418 15.73 0.46 8.95
CA LYS A 418 15.16 1.76 8.54
C LYS A 418 13.69 1.64 8.19
N LYS A 419 13.32 0.60 7.43
CA LYS A 419 11.91 0.39 7.04
C LYS A 419 11.02 0.10 8.24
N ILE A 420 11.52 -0.68 9.21
CA ILE A 420 10.81 -0.95 10.49
C ILE A 420 10.56 0.35 11.26
N VAL A 421 11.55 1.22 11.39
CA VAL A 421 11.43 2.49 12.10
C VAL A 421 10.45 3.44 11.39
N GLN A 422 10.45 3.47 10.06
CA GLN A 422 9.53 4.30 9.26
C GLN A 422 8.06 3.86 9.39
N GLU A 423 7.79 2.57 9.59
CA GLU A 423 6.43 2.05 9.77
C GLU A 423 5.92 2.14 11.21
N MET A 424 6.75 2.54 12.18
CA MET A 424 6.33 2.69 13.58
C MET A 424 5.52 3.98 13.80
N PRO A 425 4.31 3.90 14.40
CA PRO A 425 3.42 5.06 14.60
C PRO A 425 4.02 6.24 15.38
N ALA A 426 5.05 5.99 16.19
CA ALA A 426 5.76 7.00 16.96
C ALA A 426 6.62 7.96 16.10
N TYR A 427 6.89 7.61 14.84
CA TYR A 427 7.81 8.33 13.95
C TYR A 427 7.14 8.96 12.71
N TRP A 428 5.81 8.84 12.58
CA TRP A 428 5.04 9.40 11.46
C TRP A 428 5.08 10.93 11.33
N GLY A 429 5.60 11.65 12.33
CA GLY A 429 5.76 13.12 12.30
C GLY A 429 7.18 13.60 11.98
N MET A 430 8.13 12.71 11.68
CA MET A 430 9.54 13.08 11.43
C MET A 430 9.92 13.14 9.94
N TYR A 431 9.00 12.78 9.04
CA TYR A 431 9.22 12.68 7.59
C TYR A 431 8.14 13.43 6.78
N VAL A 432 7.64 14.56 7.31
CA VAL A 432 6.76 15.49 6.59
C VAL A 432 7.52 16.77 6.29
#